data_AF-A0A7V8Z5M1-F1
#
_entry.id   AF-A0A7V8Z5M1-F1
#
_cell.length_a   1.000
_cell.length_b   1.000
_cell.length_c   1.000
_cell.angle_alpha   90.00
_cell.angle_beta   90.00
_cell.angle_gamma   90.00
#
_symmetry.space_group_name_H-M   'P 1'
#
loop_
_entity.id
_entity.type
_entity.pdbx_description
1 polymer ?
#
loop_
_entity_poly.entity_id
_entity_poly.type
_entity_poly.pdbx_seq_one_letter_code
_entity_poly.pdbx_strand_id
1 'polypeptide(L)'
;MSTSTLIRPQDAPPPTTTPPSNERTDKLLVLGLVAVSTLVILIAMTGVVQSVTTTDGFPYVSVQLGSPSLFTANTPSGGDMGAHVLLPQYLKDALLPDGRFFGWSMDWYAGFPALYFYFPIPALITVLLDVFLPYGVAFKLVTIAGLVALPIAAYFMLRSLGFARVVAGIAAAFASTYVFMESFSIYGANIKSTLAGEFSFGWSFALSLVYIGLL
;
A
#
# COMPACT_ATOMS: atom_id res chain seq x y z
N MET A 1 14.61 -33.51 59.31
CA MET A 1 14.55 -32.07 58.96
C MET A 1 15.49 -31.85 57.80
N SER A 2 14.95 -31.69 56.59
CA SER A 2 15.73 -31.47 55.36
C SER A 2 15.98 -29.97 55.21
N THR A 3 17.23 -29.56 55.29
CA THR A 3 17.67 -28.17 55.14
C THR A 3 17.56 -27.78 53.67
N SER A 4 16.55 -26.98 53.32
CA SER A 4 16.42 -26.38 52.00
C SER A 4 17.52 -25.32 51.84
N THR A 5 18.50 -25.61 50.98
CA THR A 5 19.55 -24.66 50.60
C THR A 5 18.93 -23.54 49.74
N LEU A 6 18.64 -22.41 50.37
CA LEU A 6 18.26 -21.16 49.69
C LEU A 6 19.44 -20.70 48.83
N ILE A 7 19.30 -20.83 47.50
CA ILE A 7 20.22 -20.26 46.53
C ILE A 7 20.19 -18.73 46.70
N ARG A 8 21.34 -18.09 46.93
CA ARG A 8 21.40 -16.64 47.08
C ARG A 8 21.18 -15.98 45.70
N PRO A 9 20.53 -14.82 45.62
CA PRO A 9 20.28 -14.13 44.35
C PRO A 9 21.55 -13.83 43.54
N GLN A 10 22.72 -13.74 44.19
CA GLN A 10 24.02 -13.53 43.57
C GLN A 10 24.62 -14.76 42.87
N ASP A 11 24.07 -15.97 43.10
CA ASP A 11 24.53 -17.22 42.49
C ASP A 11 23.70 -17.58 41.25
N ALA A 12 22.78 -16.69 40.82
CA ALA A 12 22.05 -16.85 39.58
C ALA A 12 23.04 -16.78 38.41
N PRO A 13 23.06 -17.78 37.50
CA PRO A 13 23.90 -17.70 36.31
C PRO A 13 23.59 -16.39 35.56
N PRO A 14 24.60 -15.72 34.99
CA PRO A 14 24.37 -14.51 34.21
C PRO A 14 23.29 -14.80 33.16
N PRO A 15 22.39 -13.84 32.87
CA PRO A 15 21.33 -14.05 31.91
C PRO A 15 21.95 -14.59 30.63
N THR A 16 21.48 -15.76 30.21
CA THR A 16 21.96 -16.45 29.02
C THR A 16 22.01 -15.44 27.89
N THR A 17 23.22 -15.15 27.41
CA THR A 17 23.43 -14.31 26.25
C THR A 17 22.51 -14.83 25.16
N THR A 18 21.58 -13.99 24.71
CA THR A 18 20.74 -14.27 23.55
C THR A 18 21.62 -14.91 22.48
N PRO A 19 21.21 -16.05 21.88
CA PRO A 19 22.00 -16.70 20.84
C PRO A 19 22.33 -15.64 19.79
N PRO A 20 23.56 -15.59 19.26
CA PRO A 20 23.97 -14.55 18.33
C PRO A 20 22.98 -14.56 17.18
N SER A 21 22.18 -13.49 17.07
CA SER A 21 21.27 -13.37 15.94
C SER A 21 22.15 -13.35 14.70
N ASN A 22 21.89 -14.27 13.78
CA ASN A 22 22.64 -14.30 12.53
C ASN A 22 22.20 -13.06 11.74
N GLU A 23 22.91 -11.95 11.94
CA GLU A 23 22.53 -10.64 11.41
C GLU A 23 22.27 -10.68 9.91
N ARG A 24 22.99 -11.56 9.20
CA ARG A 24 22.79 -11.83 7.78
C ARG A 24 21.44 -12.50 7.51
N THR A 25 21.09 -13.53 8.27
CA THR A 25 19.78 -14.20 8.18
C THR A 25 18.64 -13.23 8.51
N ASP A 26 18.78 -12.41 9.54
CA ASP A 26 17.75 -11.42 9.90
C ASP A 26 17.56 -10.37 8.79
N LYS A 27 18.65 -9.88 8.20
CA LYS A 27 18.59 -8.95 7.06
C LYS A 27 17.89 -9.58 5.85
N LEU A 28 18.22 -10.83 5.53
CA LEU A 28 17.62 -11.56 4.41
C LEU A 28 16.14 -11.86 4.65
N LEU A 29 15.78 -12.28 5.86
CA LEU A 29 14.39 -12.54 6.24
C LEU A 29 13.55 -11.26 6.14
N VAL A 30 14.07 -10.13 6.64
CA VAL A 30 13.37 -8.84 6.60
C VAL A 30 13.24 -8.32 5.18
N LEU A 31 14.30 -8.40 4.38
CA LEU A 31 14.24 -8.05 2.96
C LEU A 31 13.21 -8.92 2.25
N GLY A 32 13.20 -10.23 2.53
CA GLY A 32 12.22 -11.16 2.01
C GLY A 32 10.78 -10.78 2.39
N LEU A 33 10.51 -10.50 3.67
CA LEU A 33 9.18 -10.10 4.13
C LEU A 33 8.68 -8.84 3.42
N VAL A 34 9.48 -7.77 3.42
CA VAL A 34 9.07 -6.51 2.79
C VAL A 34 8.89 -6.69 1.28
N ALA A 35 9.86 -7.33 0.61
CA ALA A 35 9.80 -7.54 -0.84
C ALA A 35 8.61 -8.42 -1.25
N VAL A 36 8.37 -9.54 -0.55
CA VAL A 36 7.22 -10.42 -0.84
C VAL A 36 5.90 -9.69 -0.62
N SER A 37 5.76 -8.96 0.50
CA SER A 37 4.55 -8.18 0.77
C SER A 37 4.24 -7.14 -0.32
N THR A 38 5.26 -6.40 -0.76
CA THR A 38 5.11 -5.41 -1.83
C THR A 38 4.85 -6.07 -3.19
N LEU A 39 5.57 -7.15 -3.52
CA LEU A 39 5.41 -7.85 -4.79
C LEU A 39 4.06 -8.54 -4.92
N VAL A 40 3.52 -9.13 -3.85
CA VAL A 40 2.19 -9.75 -3.87
C VAL A 40 1.11 -8.73 -4.20
N ILE A 41 1.18 -7.53 -3.61
CA ILE A 41 0.26 -6.42 -3.94
C ILE A 41 0.43 -6.00 -5.39
N LEU A 42 1.68 -5.80 -5.85
CA LEU A 42 1.94 -5.40 -7.22
C LEU A 42 1.41 -6.42 -8.22
N ILE A 43 1.67 -7.72 -8.01
CA ILE A 43 1.19 -8.82 -8.85
C ILE A 43 -0.33 -8.85 -8.87
N ALA A 44 -0.99 -8.74 -7.72
CA ALA A 44 -2.45 -8.66 -7.65
C ALA A 44 -2.99 -7.48 -8.48
N MET A 45 -2.36 -6.31 -8.36
CA MET A 45 -2.77 -5.10 -9.08
C MET A 45 -2.37 -5.07 -10.57
N THR A 46 -1.53 -6.00 -11.05
CA THR A 46 -1.19 -6.06 -12.48
C THR A 46 -2.33 -6.54 -13.36
N GLY A 47 -3.34 -7.21 -12.78
CA GLY A 47 -4.40 -7.90 -13.51
C GLY A 47 -4.05 -9.32 -13.96
N VAL A 48 -2.85 -9.82 -13.64
CA VAL A 48 -2.46 -11.21 -13.93
C VAL A 48 -3.27 -12.19 -13.10
N VAL A 49 -3.57 -11.88 -11.84
CA VAL A 49 -4.42 -12.70 -10.98
C VAL A 49 -5.80 -12.07 -10.95
N GLN A 50 -6.78 -12.71 -11.57
CA GLN A 50 -8.16 -12.20 -11.67
C GLN A 50 -9.03 -12.67 -10.51
N SER A 51 -8.93 -13.94 -10.14
CA SER A 51 -9.64 -14.50 -9.00
C SER A 51 -8.90 -15.70 -8.42
N VAL A 52 -9.11 -15.90 -7.12
CA VAL A 52 -8.58 -17.02 -6.35
C VAL A 52 -9.79 -17.62 -5.63
N THR A 53 -10.17 -18.84 -5.98
CA THR A 53 -11.38 -19.49 -5.46
C THR A 53 -11.05 -20.88 -4.93
N THR A 54 -11.56 -21.24 -3.75
CA THR A 54 -11.41 -22.61 -3.23
C THR A 54 -12.18 -23.58 -4.10
N THR A 55 -11.52 -24.62 -4.59
CA THR A 55 -12.16 -25.69 -5.37
C THR A 55 -12.28 -26.88 -4.44
N ASP A 56 -13.50 -27.28 -4.08
CA ASP A 56 -13.73 -28.46 -3.23
C ASP A 56 -13.14 -28.41 -1.80
N GLY A 57 -12.90 -27.20 -1.28
CA GLY A 57 -12.42 -26.97 0.09
C GLY A 57 -10.91 -26.78 0.23
N PHE A 58 -10.47 -26.21 1.37
CA PHE A 58 -9.04 -26.00 1.64
C PHE A 58 -8.30 -27.34 1.75
N PRO A 59 -7.10 -27.51 1.15
CA PRO A 59 -6.21 -26.47 0.60
C PRO A 59 -6.28 -26.26 -0.92
N TYR A 60 -7.27 -26.82 -1.61
CA TYR A 60 -7.34 -26.74 -3.07
C TYR A 60 -7.93 -25.41 -3.54
N VAL A 61 -7.19 -24.73 -4.41
CA VAL A 61 -7.53 -23.38 -4.87
C VAL A 61 -7.32 -23.31 -6.38
N SER A 62 -8.34 -22.81 -7.09
CA SER A 62 -8.23 -22.43 -8.48
C SER A 62 -7.82 -20.96 -8.57
N VAL A 63 -6.87 -20.68 -9.47
CA VAL A 63 -6.38 -19.33 -9.76
C VAL A 63 -6.70 -19.04 -11.21
N GLN A 64 -7.51 -18.01 -11.45
CA GLN A 64 -7.79 -17.53 -12.79
C GLN A 64 -6.76 -16.49 -13.18
N LEU A 65 -6.04 -16.77 -14.27
CA LEU A 65 -5.02 -15.88 -14.81
C LEU A 65 -5.61 -15.01 -15.93
N GLY A 66 -5.29 -13.72 -15.87
CA GLY A 66 -5.65 -12.72 -16.88
C GLY A 66 -4.42 -12.22 -17.64
N SER A 67 -4.67 -11.39 -18.65
CA SER A 67 -3.61 -10.62 -19.28
C SER A 67 -3.24 -9.42 -18.39
N PRO A 68 -1.95 -9.11 -18.21
CA PRO A 68 -1.54 -7.93 -17.44
C PRO A 68 -2.06 -6.68 -18.12
N SER A 69 -2.92 -5.94 -17.44
CA SER A 69 -3.55 -4.73 -17.98
C SER A 69 -2.92 -3.45 -17.45
N LEU A 70 -2.08 -3.52 -16.41
CA LEU A 70 -1.47 -2.34 -15.75
C LEU A 70 -0.74 -1.41 -16.72
N PHE A 71 0.03 -1.98 -17.66
CA PHE A 71 0.81 -1.22 -18.65
C PHE A 71 0.10 -1.02 -20.00
N THR A 72 -1.14 -1.50 -20.14
CA THR A 72 -1.94 -1.28 -21.35
C THR A 72 -2.49 0.14 -21.36
N ALA A 73 -2.44 0.84 -22.51
CA ALA A 73 -2.96 2.20 -22.63
C ALA A 73 -4.50 2.22 -22.72
N ASN A 74 -5.18 1.90 -21.62
CA ASN A 74 -6.63 1.95 -21.47
C ASN A 74 -7.02 2.60 -20.14
N THR A 75 -8.29 2.96 -20.00
CA THR A 75 -8.84 3.45 -18.74
C THR A 75 -9.01 2.30 -17.75
N PRO A 76 -8.71 2.51 -16.46
CA PRO A 76 -8.99 1.51 -15.44
C PRO A 76 -10.50 1.26 -15.31
N SER A 77 -10.82 0.07 -14.82
CA SER A 77 -12.18 -0.36 -14.47
C SER A 77 -12.21 -0.88 -13.04
N GLY A 78 -13.42 -1.02 -12.49
CA GLY A 78 -13.67 -1.43 -11.10
C GLY A 78 -14.26 -0.27 -10.30
N GLY A 79 -15.34 -0.55 -9.56
CA GLY A 79 -16.07 0.46 -8.78
C GLY A 79 -16.33 1.75 -9.56
N ASP A 80 -16.05 2.88 -8.91
CA ASP A 80 -16.16 4.23 -9.48
C ASP A 80 -14.84 4.72 -10.12
N MET A 81 -13.78 3.90 -10.15
CA MET A 81 -12.45 4.29 -10.64
C MET A 81 -12.47 4.89 -12.05
N GLY A 82 -13.38 4.41 -12.92
CA GLY A 82 -13.54 4.93 -14.27
C GLY A 82 -13.92 6.42 -14.32
N ALA A 83 -14.61 6.94 -13.30
CA ALA A 83 -14.95 8.37 -13.21
C ALA A 83 -13.75 9.22 -12.77
N HIS A 84 -12.83 8.66 -11.99
CA HIS A 84 -11.70 9.40 -11.43
C HIS A 84 -10.62 9.76 -12.45
N VAL A 85 -10.66 9.18 -13.65
CA VAL A 85 -9.78 9.56 -14.76
C VAL A 85 -10.01 11.00 -15.22
N LEU A 86 -11.16 11.60 -14.88
CA LEU A 86 -11.44 12.98 -15.25
C LEU A 86 -10.59 13.99 -14.47
N LEU A 87 -10.42 13.80 -13.15
CA LEU A 87 -9.85 14.84 -12.28
C LEU A 87 -8.41 15.22 -12.68
N PRO A 88 -7.47 14.29 -12.93
CA PRO A 88 -6.14 14.65 -13.37
C PRO A 88 -6.12 15.21 -14.80
N GLN A 89 -7.05 14.80 -15.66
CA GLN A 89 -7.19 15.37 -16.99
C GLN A 89 -7.66 16.83 -16.94
N TYR A 90 -8.70 17.13 -16.15
CA TYR A 90 -9.16 18.51 -15.93
C TYR A 90 -8.08 19.38 -15.27
N LEU A 91 -7.29 18.81 -14.36
CA LEU A 91 -6.12 19.48 -13.78
C LEU A 91 -5.11 19.88 -14.86
N LYS A 92 -4.76 18.95 -15.75
CA LYS A 92 -3.82 19.17 -16.85
C LYS A 92 -4.33 20.21 -17.84
N ASP A 93 -5.57 20.08 -18.28
CA ASP A 93 -6.08 20.79 -19.46
C ASP A 93 -6.67 22.16 -19.11
N ALA A 94 -7.20 22.34 -17.89
CA ALA A 94 -7.89 23.58 -17.49
C ALA A 94 -7.25 24.30 -16.30
N LEU A 95 -6.78 23.58 -15.27
CA LEU A 95 -6.33 24.23 -14.03
C LEU A 95 -4.86 24.67 -14.07
N LEU A 96 -3.94 23.78 -14.46
CA LEU A 96 -2.51 24.07 -14.50
C LEU A 96 -2.14 25.21 -15.47
N PRO A 97 -2.75 25.32 -16.68
CA PRO A 97 -2.52 26.47 -17.57
C PRO A 97 -2.85 27.83 -16.92
N ASP A 98 -3.85 27.85 -16.04
CA ASP A 98 -4.27 29.03 -15.28
C ASP A 98 -3.50 29.20 -13.95
N GLY A 99 -2.51 28.35 -13.68
CA GLY A 99 -1.75 28.35 -12.42
C GLY A 99 -2.57 27.92 -11.20
N ARG A 100 -3.64 27.15 -11.40
CA ARG A 100 -4.57 26.69 -10.37
C ARG A 100 -4.39 25.20 -10.09
N PHE A 101 -4.73 24.80 -8.87
CA PHE A 101 -4.79 23.39 -8.45
C PHE A 101 -6.21 22.90 -8.17
N PHE A 102 -7.16 23.82 -8.00
CA PHE A 102 -8.55 23.57 -7.66
C PHE A 102 -9.44 24.47 -8.51
N GLY A 103 -10.66 24.03 -8.81
CA GLY A 103 -11.60 24.84 -9.58
C GLY A 103 -13.00 24.25 -9.69
N TRP A 104 -13.85 24.87 -10.49
CA TRP A 104 -15.22 24.42 -10.75
C TRP A 104 -15.30 23.86 -12.18
N SER A 105 -15.46 22.55 -12.30
CA SER A 105 -15.65 21.91 -13.60
C SER A 105 -17.13 21.94 -13.97
N MET A 106 -17.41 22.20 -15.25
CA MET A 106 -18.76 22.13 -15.84
C MET A 106 -19.03 20.79 -16.54
N ASP A 107 -18.15 19.79 -16.37
CA ASP A 107 -18.25 18.49 -17.07
C ASP A 107 -19.49 17.67 -16.62
N TRP A 108 -20.08 17.99 -15.46
CA TRP A 108 -21.30 17.37 -14.93
C TRP A 108 -22.37 18.38 -14.54
N TYR A 109 -23.58 18.25 -15.09
CA TYR A 109 -24.78 19.02 -14.68
C TYR A 109 -24.52 20.52 -14.45
N ALA A 110 -24.76 21.03 -13.24
CA ALA A 110 -24.52 22.42 -12.85
C ALA A 110 -23.05 22.72 -12.47
N GLY A 111 -22.17 21.75 -12.72
CA GLY A 111 -20.78 21.69 -12.34
C GLY A 111 -20.54 21.10 -10.96
N PHE A 112 -19.27 20.89 -10.64
CA PHE A 112 -18.81 20.35 -9.36
C PHE A 112 -17.43 20.91 -8.97
N PRO A 113 -17.10 20.92 -7.67
CA PRO A 113 -15.79 21.37 -7.21
C PRO A 113 -14.71 20.30 -7.51
N ALA A 114 -13.85 20.59 -8.48
CA ALA A 114 -12.74 19.72 -8.86
C ALA A 114 -11.57 19.85 -7.88
N LEU A 115 -11.08 18.71 -7.39
CA LEU A 115 -9.91 18.55 -6.51
C LEU A 115 -9.99 19.16 -5.09
N TYR A 116 -11.14 19.73 -4.69
CA TYR A 116 -11.30 20.29 -3.33
C TYR A 116 -11.27 19.23 -2.21
N PHE A 117 -11.74 18.02 -2.50
CA PHE A 117 -11.92 16.97 -1.49
C PHE A 117 -10.93 15.82 -1.60
N TYR A 118 -10.06 15.85 -2.62
CA TYR A 118 -9.06 14.81 -2.86
C TYR A 118 -7.68 15.34 -2.52
N PHE A 119 -6.84 14.49 -1.93
CA PHE A 119 -5.42 14.79 -1.81
C PHE A 119 -4.86 15.06 -3.23
N PRO A 120 -4.29 16.24 -3.51
CA PRO A 120 -4.00 16.66 -4.89
C PRO A 120 -2.73 16.03 -5.46
N ILE A 121 -1.85 15.49 -4.62
CA ILE A 121 -0.56 14.94 -5.04
C ILE A 121 -0.74 13.80 -6.07
N PRO A 122 -1.58 12.78 -5.86
CA PRO A 122 -1.85 11.77 -6.87
C PRO A 122 -2.24 12.34 -8.25
N ALA A 123 -3.13 13.34 -8.29
CA ALA A 123 -3.51 13.97 -9.55
C ALA A 123 -2.32 14.67 -10.22
N LEU A 124 -1.51 15.41 -9.46
CA LEU A 124 -0.31 16.07 -9.97
C LEU A 124 0.74 15.09 -10.48
N ILE A 125 0.99 14.01 -9.74
CA ILE A 125 1.92 12.96 -10.17
C ILE A 125 1.41 12.26 -11.43
N THR A 126 0.09 12.09 -11.58
CA THR A 126 -0.49 11.52 -12.80
C THR A 126 -0.17 12.41 -14.00
N VAL A 127 -0.42 13.71 -13.89
CA VAL A 127 -0.12 14.68 -14.96
C VAL A 127 1.37 14.71 -15.29
N LEU A 128 2.24 14.62 -14.27
CA LEU A 128 3.68 14.56 -14.46
C LEU A 128 4.11 13.28 -15.21
N LEU A 129 3.58 12.13 -14.83
CA LEU A 129 3.91 10.84 -15.47
C LEU A 129 3.34 10.74 -16.89
N ASP A 130 2.21 11.38 -17.17
CA ASP A 130 1.59 11.46 -18.50
C ASP A 130 2.49 12.15 -19.55
N VAL A 131 3.51 12.90 -19.11
CA VAL A 131 4.53 13.47 -20.02
C VAL A 131 5.39 12.36 -20.66
N PHE A 132 5.56 11.23 -19.98
CA PHE A 132 6.46 10.13 -20.40
C PHE A 132 5.72 8.83 -20.71
N LEU A 133 4.50 8.67 -20.19
CA LEU A 133 3.71 7.45 -20.28
C LEU A 133 2.32 7.78 -20.82
N PRO A 134 1.62 6.85 -21.50
CA PRO A 134 0.23 7.05 -21.86
C PRO A 134 -0.63 7.30 -20.61
N TYR A 135 -1.55 8.27 -20.68
CA TYR A 135 -2.41 8.69 -19.56
C TYR A 135 -2.99 7.54 -18.73
N GLY A 136 -3.58 6.54 -19.39
CA GLY A 136 -4.16 5.38 -18.70
C GLY A 136 -3.14 4.60 -17.88
N VAL A 137 -1.90 4.46 -18.38
CA VAL A 137 -0.80 3.80 -17.67
C VAL A 137 -0.33 4.66 -16.50
N ALA A 138 -0.10 5.95 -16.73
CA ALA A 138 0.29 6.90 -15.69
C ALA A 138 -0.70 6.89 -14.52
N PHE A 139 -1.99 7.02 -14.82
CA PHE A 139 -3.06 7.02 -13.82
C PHE A 139 -3.11 5.71 -13.04
N LYS A 140 -3.06 4.55 -13.71
CA LYS A 140 -3.06 3.25 -13.02
C LYS A 140 -1.87 3.07 -12.09
N LEU A 141 -0.66 3.46 -12.52
CA LEU A 141 0.53 3.37 -11.67
C LEU A 141 0.41 4.24 -10.42
N VAL A 142 -0.12 5.46 -10.57
CA VAL A 142 -0.37 6.35 -9.42
C VAL A 142 -1.42 5.77 -8.50
N THR A 143 -2.52 5.26 -9.04
CA THR A 143 -3.62 4.68 -8.26
C THR A 143 -3.14 3.55 -7.34
N ILE A 144 -2.23 2.70 -7.81
CA ILE A 144 -1.74 1.56 -7.01
C ILE A 144 -0.55 1.91 -6.10
N ALA A 145 0.12 3.04 -6.33
CA ALA A 145 1.36 3.38 -5.63
C ALA A 145 1.22 3.44 -4.11
N GLY A 146 0.11 3.98 -3.60
CA GLY A 146 -0.17 4.02 -2.16
C GLY A 146 -0.27 2.62 -1.54
N LEU A 147 -0.91 1.67 -2.24
CA LEU A 147 -1.02 0.28 -1.77
C LEU A 147 0.34 -0.42 -1.78
N VAL A 148 1.09 -0.27 -2.86
CA VAL A 148 2.42 -0.89 -3.03
C VAL A 148 3.43 -0.32 -2.03
N ALA A 149 3.31 0.96 -1.69
CA ALA A 149 4.15 1.62 -0.70
C ALA A 149 3.80 1.23 0.75
N LEU A 150 2.59 0.73 1.02
CA LEU A 150 2.10 0.52 2.38
C LEU A 150 2.97 -0.45 3.22
N PRO A 151 3.41 -1.62 2.71
CA PRO A 151 4.32 -2.49 3.46
C PRO A 151 5.66 -1.82 3.80
N ILE A 152 6.19 -1.03 2.87
CA ILE A 152 7.46 -0.30 3.04
C ILE A 152 7.29 0.80 4.09
N ALA A 153 6.17 1.51 4.05
CA ALA A 153 5.84 2.55 5.03
C ALA A 153 5.64 1.98 6.44
N ALA A 154 4.97 0.84 6.57
CA ALA A 154 4.81 0.14 7.85
C ALA A 154 6.15 -0.35 8.42
N TYR A 155 7.00 -0.92 7.56
CA TYR A 155 8.37 -1.27 7.93
C TYR A 155 9.15 -0.05 8.43
N PHE A 156 9.12 1.04 7.67
CA PHE A 156 9.81 2.27 8.00
C PHE A 156 9.34 2.83 9.35
N MET A 157 8.03 2.93 9.57
CA MET A 157 7.44 3.41 10.83
C MET A 157 8.01 2.67 12.03
N LEU A 158 7.94 1.33 12.05
CA LEU A 158 8.40 0.51 13.18
C LEU A 158 9.93 0.60 13.35
N ARG A 159 10.68 0.68 12.25
CA ARG A 159 12.14 0.84 12.32
C ARG A 159 12.54 2.17 12.95
N SER A 160 11.85 3.24 12.60
CA SER A 160 12.14 4.57 13.11
C SER A 160 11.72 4.74 14.58
N LEU A 161 10.66 4.03 15.00
CA LEU A 161 10.26 3.92 16.41
C LEU A 161 11.18 3.02 17.28
N GLY A 162 12.28 2.51 16.72
CA GLY A 162 13.29 1.74 17.47
C GLY A 162 13.00 0.24 17.60
N PHE A 163 11.97 -0.30 16.95
CA PHE A 163 11.69 -1.74 16.99
C PHE A 163 12.74 -2.55 16.22
N ALA A 164 12.91 -3.81 16.65
CA ALA A 164 13.80 -4.77 16.00
C ALA A 164 13.41 -4.99 14.52
N ARG A 165 14.41 -5.27 13.67
CA ARG A 165 14.19 -5.40 12.21
C ARG A 165 13.15 -6.45 11.85
N VAL A 166 13.15 -7.59 12.55
CA VAL A 166 12.19 -8.68 12.34
C VAL A 166 10.77 -8.22 12.66
N VAL A 167 10.57 -7.48 13.75
CA VAL A 167 9.26 -6.92 14.13
C VAL A 167 8.75 -5.96 13.06
N ALA A 168 9.62 -5.07 12.56
CA ALA A 168 9.26 -4.20 11.46
C ALA A 168 8.96 -4.95 10.15
N GLY A 169 9.69 -6.04 9.87
CA GLY A 169 9.40 -6.92 8.73
C GLY A 169 8.03 -7.60 8.85
N ILE A 170 7.66 -8.04 10.05
CA ILE A 170 6.33 -8.58 10.34
C ILE A 170 5.25 -7.50 10.12
N ALA A 171 5.49 -6.25 10.54
CA ALA A 171 4.57 -5.15 10.28
C ALA A 171 4.30 -4.93 8.79
N ALA A 172 5.32 -5.07 7.92
CA ALA A 172 5.14 -5.04 6.46
C ALA A 172 4.22 -6.16 5.96
N ALA A 173 4.36 -7.37 6.51
CA ALA A 173 3.46 -8.49 6.20
C ALA A 173 2.02 -8.21 6.62
N PHE A 174 1.79 -7.71 7.83
CA PHE A 174 0.44 -7.34 8.29
C PHE A 174 -0.17 -6.21 7.46
N ALA A 175 0.62 -5.21 7.08
CA ALA A 175 0.19 -4.15 6.18
C ALA A 175 -0.27 -4.71 4.82
N SER A 176 0.41 -5.71 4.27
CA SER A 176 -0.06 -6.37 3.05
C SER A 176 -1.38 -7.10 3.24
N THR A 177 -1.61 -7.76 4.37
CA THR A 177 -2.91 -8.41 4.65
C THR A 177 -4.05 -7.40 4.69
N TYR A 178 -3.83 -6.22 5.26
CA TYR A 178 -4.81 -5.13 5.25
C TYR A 178 -5.21 -4.69 3.84
N VAL A 179 -4.26 -4.66 2.90
CA VAL A 179 -4.52 -4.30 1.49
C VAL A 179 -5.53 -5.25 0.84
N PHE A 180 -5.54 -6.53 1.24
CA PHE A 180 -6.48 -7.56 0.75
C PHE A 180 -7.78 -7.65 1.56
N MET A 181 -8.00 -6.78 2.55
CA MET A 181 -9.22 -6.81 3.35
C MET A 181 -10.41 -6.28 2.55
N GLU A 182 -11.46 -7.10 2.40
CA GLU A 182 -12.66 -6.76 1.63
C GLU A 182 -13.85 -6.26 2.47
N SER A 183 -13.71 -6.27 3.80
CA SER A 183 -14.76 -5.88 4.75
C SER A 183 -15.21 -4.43 4.59
N PHE A 184 -14.34 -3.53 4.10
CA PHE A 184 -14.65 -2.12 3.88
C PHE A 184 -14.31 -1.70 2.46
N SER A 185 -15.24 -1.00 1.80
CA SER A 185 -15.12 -0.58 0.40
C SER A 185 -14.98 0.92 0.19
N ILE A 186 -15.01 1.73 1.27
CA ILE A 186 -14.98 3.20 1.20
C ILE A 186 -14.03 3.83 2.23
N TYR A 187 -13.29 3.03 3.00
CA TYR A 187 -12.37 3.56 4.02
C TYR A 187 -10.96 3.79 3.48
N GLY A 188 -10.68 3.37 2.25
CA GLY A 188 -9.40 3.58 1.59
C GLY A 188 -8.30 2.59 2.00
N ALA A 189 -7.12 2.73 1.37
CA ALA A 189 -5.90 1.97 1.65
C ALA A 189 -5.97 0.43 1.52
N ASN A 190 -7.08 -0.12 1.00
CA ASN A 190 -7.21 -1.49 0.51
C ASN A 190 -7.60 -1.52 -0.97
N ILE A 191 -7.47 -2.68 -1.63
CA ILE A 191 -7.73 -2.81 -3.08
C ILE A 191 -9.16 -2.41 -3.42
N LYS A 192 -10.14 -2.93 -2.67
CA LYS A 192 -11.57 -2.70 -2.93
C LYS A 192 -11.94 -1.21 -2.88
N SER A 193 -11.44 -0.50 -1.86
CA SER A 193 -11.66 0.94 -1.69
C SER A 193 -10.89 1.75 -2.72
N THR A 194 -9.67 1.30 -3.06
CA THR A 194 -8.89 1.93 -4.14
C THR A 194 -9.69 1.91 -5.43
N LEU A 195 -10.26 0.76 -5.82
CA LEU A 195 -11.14 0.65 -6.99
C LEU A 195 -12.46 1.44 -6.86
N ALA A 196 -12.90 1.79 -5.66
CA ALA A 196 -14.01 2.71 -5.45
C ALA A 196 -13.62 4.19 -5.56
N GLY A 197 -12.37 4.52 -5.88
CA GLY A 197 -11.90 5.90 -6.03
C GLY A 197 -11.08 6.44 -4.85
N GLU A 198 -10.92 5.67 -3.78
CA GLU A 198 -10.21 6.09 -2.56
C GLU A 198 -8.67 5.93 -2.66
N PHE A 199 -8.11 6.04 -3.87
CA PHE A 199 -6.67 5.88 -4.10
C PHE A 199 -5.86 7.01 -3.46
N SER A 200 -6.39 8.24 -3.47
CA SER A 200 -5.77 9.38 -2.77
C SER A 200 -5.68 9.16 -1.27
N PHE A 201 -6.69 8.52 -0.66
CA PHE A 201 -6.62 8.11 0.74
C PHE A 201 -5.52 7.07 0.96
N GLY A 202 -5.37 6.10 0.04
CA GLY A 202 -4.30 5.11 0.10
C GLY A 202 -2.89 5.73 0.17
N TRP A 203 -2.65 6.79 -0.61
CA TRP A 203 -1.41 7.58 -0.51
C TRP A 203 -1.26 8.24 0.86
N SER A 204 -2.28 8.96 1.32
CA SER A 204 -2.26 9.63 2.62
C SER A 204 -2.03 8.66 3.78
N PHE A 205 -2.61 7.46 3.72
CA PHE A 205 -2.43 6.42 4.73
C PHE A 205 -1.00 5.86 4.73
N ALA A 206 -0.40 5.60 3.57
CA ALA A 206 1.01 5.19 3.52
C ALA A 206 1.94 6.30 4.04
N LEU A 207 1.70 7.55 3.64
CA LEU A 207 2.48 8.70 4.10
C LEU A 207 2.31 9.00 5.59
N SER A 208 1.14 8.73 6.18
CA SER A 208 0.92 8.93 7.61
C SER A 208 1.76 7.97 8.46
N LEU A 209 1.96 6.72 8.02
CA LEU A 209 2.88 5.78 8.68
C LEU A 209 4.33 6.29 8.62
N VAL A 210 4.74 6.82 7.46
CA VAL A 210 6.06 7.45 7.33
C VAL A 210 6.19 8.64 8.29
N TYR A 211 5.17 9.50 8.33
CA TYR A 211 5.14 10.66 9.23
C TYR A 211 5.23 10.26 10.71
N ILE A 212 4.48 9.25 11.14
CA ILE A 212 4.54 8.73 12.53
C ILE A 212 5.94 8.21 12.85
N GLY A 213 6.62 7.56 11.90
CA GLY A 213 8.00 7.13 12.08
C GLY A 213 9.00 8.29 12.23
N LEU A 214 8.66 9.49 11.78
CA LEU A 214 9.53 10.67 11.87
C LEU A 214 9.32 11.50 13.14
N LEU A 215 8.31 11.17 13.95
CA LEU A 215 8.04 11.79 15.26
C LEU A 215 9.01 11.26 16.33
#